data_AF-A0A2S6TK10-F1
#
_entry.id   AF-A0A2S6TK10-F1
#
_cell.length_a   1.000
_cell.length_b   1.000
_cell.length_c   1.000
_cell.angle_alpha   90.00
_cell.angle_beta   90.00
_cell.angle_gamma   90.00
#
_symmetry.space_group_name_H-M   'P 1'
#
loop_
_entity.id
_entity.type
_entity.pdbx_description
1 polymer ?
#
loop_
_entity_poly.entity_id
_entity_poly.type
_entity_poly.pdbx_seq_one_letter_code
_entity_poly.pdbx_strand_id
1 'polypeptide(L)'
;MPDTGPNVSMKADRYRLPDSDYVGEGWTPVQPGTDPVLYGHVEFGPKGRFEVRSYQTFTLTYTVGRFGLDDTGAIRVVFRAMGDTGTMQTADPMADNYVSARASNGATLSVDYARRGKSARPRWKSLTVNVTGGYMKEGDTITITFGDTSQGSNG
;
A
#
# COMPACT_ATOMS: atom_id res chain seq x y z
N MET A 1 -24.60 -41.05 30.07
CA MET A 1 -24.67 -42.41 29.50
C MET A 1 -26.01 -43.00 29.88
N PRO A 2 -26.86 -43.40 28.92
CA PRO A 2 -26.78 -43.14 27.46
C PRO A 2 -26.82 -41.61 27.18
N ASP A 3 -26.55 -40.99 26.03
CA ASP A 3 -26.74 -41.30 24.59
C ASP A 3 -28.21 -41.23 24.11
N THR A 4 -28.51 -40.82 22.87
CA THR A 4 -28.08 -41.43 21.58
C THR A 4 -27.58 -40.44 20.53
N GLY A 5 -26.45 -40.79 19.89
CA GLY A 5 -26.07 -40.50 18.48
C GLY A 5 -26.18 -39.08 17.87
N PRO A 6 -25.06 -38.41 17.51
CA PRO A 6 -25.10 -37.27 16.59
C PRO A 6 -25.30 -37.75 15.14
N ASN A 7 -26.38 -37.34 14.47
CA ASN A 7 -26.67 -37.79 13.10
C ASN A 7 -27.30 -36.70 12.22
N VAL A 8 -26.58 -35.60 11.98
CA VAL A 8 -26.93 -34.58 10.99
C VAL A 8 -25.85 -34.50 9.91
N SER A 9 -26.12 -35.22 8.82
CA SER A 9 -25.50 -35.19 7.49
C SER A 9 -24.23 -34.33 7.28
N MET A 10 -23.11 -35.00 6.99
CA MET A 10 -22.02 -34.36 6.23
C MET A 10 -22.50 -34.03 4.81
N LYS A 11 -22.81 -32.76 4.56
CA LYS A 11 -22.77 -32.17 3.21
C LYS A 11 -21.71 -31.08 3.16
N ALA A 12 -20.69 -31.31 2.34
CA ALA A 12 -19.57 -30.39 2.17
C ALA A 12 -19.89 -29.35 1.09
N ASP A 13 -20.43 -28.20 1.49
CA ASP A 13 -20.39 -27.00 0.65
C ASP A 13 -19.13 -26.17 0.92
N ARG A 14 -18.46 -25.82 -0.18
CA ARG A 14 -17.00 -25.66 -0.20
C ARG A 14 -16.54 -24.20 -0.17
N TYR A 15 -16.76 -23.55 0.97
CA TYR A 15 -15.90 -22.44 1.40
C TYR A 15 -15.53 -22.59 2.87
N ARG A 16 -14.35 -23.17 3.13
CA ARG A 16 -13.61 -22.84 4.35
C ARG A 16 -13.18 -21.38 4.23
N LEU A 17 -13.96 -20.47 4.82
CA LEU A 17 -13.44 -19.17 5.21
C LEU A 17 -12.19 -19.42 6.07
N PRO A 18 -11.04 -18.82 5.75
CA PRO A 18 -9.87 -18.96 6.60
C PRO A 18 -10.16 -18.38 7.97
N ASP A 19 -9.77 -19.09 9.02
CA ASP A 19 -9.96 -18.64 10.39
C ASP A 19 -9.10 -17.39 10.66
N SER A 20 -9.74 -16.29 11.05
CA SER A 20 -9.08 -14.98 11.19
C SER A 20 -8.15 -14.89 12.40
N ASP A 21 -8.22 -15.84 13.34
CA ASP A 21 -7.29 -15.92 14.47
C ASP A 21 -5.97 -16.61 14.07
N TYR A 22 -6.00 -17.44 13.01
CA TYR A 22 -4.83 -18.14 12.47
C TYR A 22 -4.31 -17.56 11.15
N VAL A 23 -5.14 -16.83 10.41
CA VAL A 23 -4.76 -16.11 9.19
C VAL A 23 -4.79 -14.62 9.48
N GLY A 24 -3.62 -13.99 9.41
CA GLY A 24 -3.44 -12.54 9.53
C GLY A 24 -4.07 -11.78 8.37
N GLU A 25 -5.41 -11.78 8.30
CA GLU A 25 -6.16 -10.84 7.49
C GLU A 25 -5.94 -9.44 8.05
N GLY A 26 -4.95 -8.73 7.50
CA GLY A 26 -4.83 -7.29 7.68
C GLY A 26 -6.05 -6.62 7.05
N TRP A 27 -7.13 -6.51 7.83
CA TRP A 27 -8.34 -5.75 7.52
C TRP A 27 -8.00 -4.27 7.39
N THR A 28 -8.86 -3.50 6.73
CA THR A 28 -8.51 -2.18 6.21
C THR A 28 -7.96 -1.17 7.23
N PRO A 29 -8.35 -1.18 8.53
CA PRO A 29 -7.82 -0.26 9.55
C PRO A 29 -6.88 -0.94 10.57
N VAL A 30 -5.89 -1.74 10.15
CA VAL A 30 -4.77 -2.09 11.05
C VAL A 30 -3.95 -0.82 11.30
N GLN A 31 -4.02 -0.28 12.51
CA GLN A 31 -3.14 0.79 12.96
C GLN A 31 -1.73 0.23 13.21
N PRO A 32 -0.65 0.99 12.92
CA PRO A 32 0.73 0.54 13.14
C PRO A 32 1.11 0.44 14.63
N GLY A 33 0.32 1.06 15.51
CA GLY A 33 0.42 0.95 16.97
C GLY A 33 -0.85 1.45 17.65
N THR A 34 -0.89 1.44 18.98
CA THR A 34 -2.01 1.96 19.78
C THR A 34 -2.11 3.49 19.79
N ASP A 35 -0.98 4.19 19.60
CA ASP A 35 -0.93 5.63 19.35
C ASP A 35 -0.60 5.88 17.86
N PRO A 36 -1.53 6.45 17.06
CA PRO A 36 -1.32 6.72 15.64
C PRO A 36 -0.32 7.85 15.36
N VAL A 37 0.09 8.62 16.38
CA VAL A 37 1.08 9.71 16.22
C VAL A 37 2.51 9.16 16.16
N LEU A 38 2.77 7.98 16.72
CA LEU A 38 4.13 7.40 16.79
C LEU A 38 4.73 7.07 15.43
N TYR A 39 3.96 6.37 14.59
CA TYR A 39 4.35 5.92 13.26
C TYR A 39 3.83 6.81 12.14
N GLY A 40 3.07 7.86 12.47
CA GLY A 40 2.47 8.75 11.48
C GLY A 40 1.23 8.16 10.81
N HIS A 41 0.71 8.89 9.83
CA HIS A 41 -0.57 8.59 9.19
C HIS A 41 -0.53 8.83 7.68
N VAL A 42 -1.51 8.28 6.97
CA VAL A 42 -1.63 8.38 5.51
C VAL A 42 -2.97 8.98 5.12
N GLU A 43 -2.91 10.04 4.31
CA GLU A 43 -4.04 10.48 3.51
C GLU A 43 -3.92 9.94 2.07
N PHE A 44 -5.06 9.60 1.47
CA PHE A 44 -5.12 9.12 0.09
C PHE A 44 -6.28 9.80 -0.64
N GLY A 45 -6.04 10.26 -1.87
CA GLY A 45 -7.06 10.87 -2.72
C GLY A 45 -6.70 10.82 -4.21
N PRO A 46 -7.60 11.26 -5.11
CA PRO A 46 -8.99 11.60 -4.83
C PRO A 46 -9.81 10.40 -4.30
N LYS A 47 -10.88 10.67 -3.57
CA LYS A 47 -11.83 9.67 -3.08
C LYS A 47 -13.13 9.79 -3.88
N GLY A 48 -13.63 8.70 -4.46
CA GLY A 48 -14.83 8.76 -5.29
C GLY A 48 -15.09 7.52 -6.14
N ARG A 49 -15.78 7.72 -7.25
CA ARG A 49 -15.96 6.73 -8.32
C ARG A 49 -15.12 7.18 -9.51
N PHE A 50 -14.45 6.23 -10.16
CA PHE A 50 -13.54 6.47 -11.29
C PHE A 50 -13.97 5.63 -12.48
N GLU A 51 -13.67 6.09 -13.68
CA GLU A 51 -13.98 5.34 -14.90
C GLU A 51 -13.09 4.10 -15.01
N VAL A 52 -13.66 2.99 -15.48
CA VAL A 52 -12.92 1.74 -15.70
C VAL A 52 -12.23 1.78 -17.06
N ARG A 53 -10.97 1.35 -17.11
CA ARG A 53 -10.09 1.44 -18.31
C ARG A 53 -9.71 2.87 -18.75
N SER A 54 -9.84 3.87 -17.87
CA SER A 54 -9.18 5.17 -18.06
C SER A 54 -7.85 5.23 -17.30
N TYR A 55 -7.01 6.20 -17.65
CA TYR A 55 -5.95 6.68 -16.75
C TYR A 55 -6.55 7.49 -15.59
N GLN A 56 -5.86 7.55 -14.45
CA GLN A 56 -6.31 8.24 -13.23
C GLN A 56 -5.10 8.62 -12.35
N THR A 57 -4.96 9.91 -12.02
CA THR A 57 -3.93 10.36 -11.05
C THR A 57 -4.43 10.20 -9.61
N PHE A 58 -3.61 9.57 -8.76
CA PHE A 58 -3.85 9.46 -7.32
C PHE A 58 -2.65 9.96 -6.51
N THR A 59 -2.93 10.48 -5.32
CA THR A 59 -1.92 10.99 -4.39
C THR A 59 -2.04 10.27 -3.05
N LEU A 60 -0.91 9.77 -2.55
CA LEU A 60 -0.76 9.26 -1.19
C LEU A 60 0.19 10.19 -0.43
N THR A 61 -0.32 10.86 0.59
CA THR A 61 0.49 11.71 1.48
C THR A 61 0.68 10.97 2.79
N TYR A 62 1.91 10.51 3.05
CA TYR A 62 2.32 9.99 4.35
C TYR A 62 2.91 11.13 5.18
N THR A 63 2.31 11.40 6.34
CA THR A 63 2.84 12.33 7.34
C THR A 63 3.62 11.55 8.38
N VAL A 64 4.91 11.87 8.52
CA VAL A 64 5.86 11.17 9.39
C VAL A 64 5.50 11.40 10.86
N GLY A 65 5.55 10.33 11.67
CA GLY A 65 5.28 10.35 13.11
C GLY A 65 6.50 10.66 13.97
N ARG A 66 6.33 10.55 15.30
CA ARG A 66 7.36 10.84 16.31
C ARG A 66 8.65 10.06 16.17
N PHE A 67 8.61 8.85 15.66
CA PHE A 67 9.82 8.04 15.44
C PHE A 67 10.64 8.48 14.21
N GLY A 68 10.13 9.41 13.39
CA GLY A 68 10.82 9.87 12.20
C GLY A 68 10.93 8.81 11.10
N LEU A 69 11.79 9.09 10.12
CA LEU A 69 12.27 8.13 9.13
C LEU A 69 13.73 8.51 8.78
N ASP A 70 14.68 7.73 9.27
CA ASP A 70 16.12 7.98 9.08
C ASP A 70 16.61 7.52 7.69
N ASP A 71 17.89 7.73 7.38
CA ASP A 71 18.50 7.28 6.11
C ASP A 71 18.32 5.77 5.91
N THR A 72 18.09 5.34 4.67
CA THR A 72 17.62 4.00 4.26
C THR A 72 16.23 3.58 4.78
N GLY A 73 15.60 4.36 5.67
CA GLY A 73 14.23 4.17 6.11
C GLY A 73 13.22 4.31 4.96
N ALA A 74 12.14 3.55 4.99
CA ALA A 74 11.23 3.44 3.84
C ALA A 74 9.77 3.22 4.22
N ILE A 75 8.87 3.73 3.37
CA ILE A 75 7.45 3.34 3.33
C ILE A 75 7.20 2.38 2.17
N ARG A 76 6.31 1.39 2.36
CA ARG A 76 5.95 0.42 1.31
C ARG A 76 4.43 0.32 1.14
N VAL A 77 3.96 0.75 -0.02
CA VAL A 77 2.55 0.63 -0.44
C VAL A 77 2.36 -0.76 -1.07
N VAL A 78 1.48 -1.57 -0.49
CA VAL A 78 1.29 -2.99 -0.88
C VAL A 78 -0.07 -3.24 -1.51
N PHE A 79 -0.07 -3.73 -2.76
CA PHE A 79 -1.26 -3.88 -3.59
C PHE A 79 -1.69 -5.36 -3.67
N ARG A 80 -3.00 -5.61 -3.80
CA ARG A 80 -3.53 -6.98 -3.96
C ARG A 80 -2.89 -7.67 -5.16
N ALA A 81 -2.57 -8.96 -4.99
CA ALA A 81 -1.98 -9.82 -6.01
C ALA A 81 -2.81 -9.85 -7.29
N MET A 82 -4.12 -10.02 -7.14
CA MET A 82 -5.13 -9.90 -8.20
C MET A 82 -5.72 -8.50 -8.15
N GLY A 83 -5.69 -7.82 -9.29
CA GLY A 83 -6.12 -6.44 -9.48
C GLY A 83 -5.72 -5.98 -10.87
N ASP A 84 -6.65 -5.29 -11.53
CA ASP A 84 -6.66 -4.82 -12.92
C ASP A 84 -5.90 -3.50 -13.15
N THR A 85 -5.43 -2.86 -12.08
CA THR A 85 -4.46 -1.76 -12.10
C THR A 85 -3.34 -1.98 -13.12
N GLY A 86 -3.00 -0.95 -13.90
CA GLY A 86 -1.86 -0.98 -14.82
C GLY A 86 -0.51 -1.17 -14.12
N THR A 87 0.56 -1.20 -14.93
CA THR A 87 1.92 -1.43 -14.41
C THR A 87 2.58 -0.10 -14.11
N MET A 88 2.56 0.29 -12.84
CA MET A 88 3.41 1.37 -12.29
C MET A 88 4.86 1.25 -12.78
N GLN A 89 5.45 2.38 -13.16
CA GLN A 89 6.86 2.50 -13.53
C GLN A 89 7.42 3.85 -13.03
N THR A 90 8.73 3.93 -12.84
CA THR A 90 9.41 5.05 -12.15
C THR A 90 10.57 5.64 -12.96
N ALA A 91 10.67 5.29 -14.25
CA ALA A 91 11.86 5.53 -15.08
C ALA A 91 11.62 6.47 -16.26
N ASP A 92 10.41 6.49 -16.82
CA ASP A 92 10.04 7.34 -17.95
C ASP A 92 8.90 8.28 -17.52
N PRO A 93 9.14 9.59 -17.33
CA PRO A 93 8.14 10.53 -16.86
C PRO A 93 7.12 10.95 -17.94
N MET A 94 7.28 10.48 -19.18
CA MET A 94 6.36 10.70 -20.31
C MET A 94 5.51 9.46 -20.65
N ALA A 95 5.93 8.26 -20.21
CA ALA A 95 5.17 7.03 -20.43
C ALA A 95 4.05 6.82 -19.39
N ASP A 96 3.03 6.05 -19.76
CA ASP A 96 1.89 5.69 -18.90
C ASP A 96 2.33 5.09 -17.54
N ASN A 97 1.43 5.18 -16.56
CA ASN A 97 1.55 4.66 -15.20
C ASN A 97 2.81 5.16 -14.47
N TYR A 98 3.29 6.37 -14.81
CA TYR A 98 4.44 6.96 -14.14
C TYR A 98 4.13 7.24 -12.67
N VAL A 99 5.09 6.95 -11.79
CA VAL A 99 4.99 7.16 -10.35
C VAL A 99 6.18 7.98 -9.85
N SER A 100 5.89 9.10 -9.20
CA SER A 100 6.88 9.97 -8.57
C SER A 100 6.68 10.01 -7.04
N ALA A 101 7.70 10.50 -6.33
CA ALA A 101 7.59 10.84 -4.92
C ALA A 101 8.42 12.08 -4.58
N ARG A 102 7.94 12.88 -3.63
CA ARG A 102 8.64 14.08 -3.11
C ARG A 102 8.55 14.15 -1.58
N ALA A 103 9.61 14.61 -0.94
CA ALA A 103 9.66 14.92 0.49
C ALA A 103 9.43 16.42 0.74
N SER A 104 8.67 16.79 1.78
CA SER A 104 8.44 18.20 2.15
C SER A 104 9.70 18.97 2.55
N ASN A 105 10.71 18.24 3.07
CA ASN A 105 11.95 18.80 3.60
C ASN A 105 13.11 18.77 2.59
N GLY A 106 12.87 18.30 1.36
CA GLY A 106 13.89 18.19 0.30
C GLY A 106 14.80 16.95 0.39
N ALA A 107 14.55 15.99 1.29
CA ALA A 107 15.27 14.72 1.30
C ALA A 107 15.09 13.96 -0.04
N THR A 108 16.18 13.36 -0.53
CA THR A 108 16.14 12.57 -1.77
C THR A 108 15.41 11.24 -1.53
N LEU A 109 14.53 10.88 -2.45
CA LEU A 109 13.73 9.66 -2.39
C LEU A 109 14.06 8.73 -3.56
N SER A 110 14.12 7.43 -3.29
CA SER A 110 14.23 6.38 -4.31
C SER A 110 12.91 5.59 -4.38
N VAL A 111 12.39 5.37 -5.60
CA VAL A 111 11.07 4.75 -5.83
C VAL A 111 11.23 3.44 -6.62
N ASP A 112 10.91 2.32 -5.99
CA ASP A 112 11.05 0.95 -6.52
C ASP A 112 9.67 0.26 -6.62
N TYR A 113 9.24 -0.12 -7.82
CA TYR A 113 8.04 -0.94 -8.03
C TYR A 113 8.38 -2.40 -8.34
N ALA A 114 8.02 -3.28 -7.42
CA ALA A 114 8.19 -4.73 -7.56
C ALA A 114 6.84 -5.44 -7.73
N ARG A 115 6.67 -6.13 -8.87
CA ARG A 115 5.47 -6.96 -9.15
C ARG A 115 5.36 -8.20 -8.23
N ARG A 116 6.48 -8.71 -7.71
CA ARG A 116 6.61 -9.87 -6.80
C ARG A 116 7.89 -9.73 -5.93
N GLY A 117 8.00 -10.54 -4.87
CA GLY A 117 9.25 -10.77 -4.13
C GLY A 117 9.55 -9.80 -2.97
N LYS A 118 9.03 -8.57 -3.00
CA LYS A 118 9.19 -7.57 -1.92
C LYS A 118 8.08 -7.59 -0.85
N SER A 119 7.06 -8.45 -1.00
CA SER A 119 5.90 -8.51 -0.08
C SER A 119 5.18 -9.87 -0.11
N ALA A 120 4.54 -10.24 1.01
CA ALA A 120 3.87 -11.52 1.21
C ALA A 120 2.52 -11.63 0.47
N ARG A 121 2.00 -12.86 0.32
CA ARG A 121 0.61 -13.09 -0.14
C ARG A 121 -0.38 -12.59 0.94
N PRO A 122 -1.55 -12.05 0.57
CA PRO A 122 -2.09 -11.88 -0.78
C PRO A 122 -1.71 -10.54 -1.46
N ARG A 123 -0.67 -9.83 -0.98
CA ARG A 123 -0.29 -8.49 -1.44
C ARG A 123 1.15 -8.45 -2.01
N TRP A 124 1.44 -9.26 -3.04
CA TRP A 124 2.81 -9.45 -3.55
C TRP A 124 3.33 -8.32 -4.47
N LYS A 125 2.46 -7.41 -4.93
CA LYS A 125 2.81 -6.20 -5.68
C LYS A 125 3.15 -5.10 -4.67
N SER A 126 4.25 -4.37 -4.82
CA SER A 126 4.58 -3.28 -3.89
C SER A 126 5.37 -2.14 -4.54
N LEU A 127 5.01 -0.91 -4.19
CA LEU A 127 5.85 0.28 -4.38
C LEU A 127 6.59 0.55 -3.06
N THR A 128 7.91 0.69 -3.10
CA THR A 128 8.73 1.11 -1.95
C THR A 128 9.29 2.49 -2.23
N VAL A 129 9.14 3.42 -1.28
CA VAL A 129 9.80 4.73 -1.30
C VAL A 129 10.78 4.77 -0.12
N ASN A 130 12.07 4.77 -0.41
CA ASN A 130 13.13 4.84 0.60
C ASN A 130 13.72 6.26 0.63
N VAL A 131 13.90 6.81 1.83
CA VAL A 131 14.71 8.01 2.07
C VAL A 131 16.18 7.64 1.85
N THR A 132 16.90 8.53 1.16
CA THR A 132 18.31 8.36 0.82
C THR A 132 19.04 9.68 1.00
N GLY A 133 20.11 9.70 1.80
CA GLY A 133 20.94 10.89 2.03
C GLY A 133 20.25 11.97 2.87
N GLY A 134 19.56 11.57 3.94
CA GLY A 134 18.89 12.48 4.87
C GLY A 134 17.96 11.74 5.83
N TYR A 135 17.14 12.49 6.56
CA TYR A 135 16.10 11.96 7.44
C TYR A 135 14.81 12.79 7.30
N MET A 136 13.73 12.30 7.91
CA MET A 136 12.45 12.99 8.04
C MET A 136 11.99 12.93 9.50
N LYS A 137 11.41 14.02 10.01
CA LYS A 137 10.95 14.16 11.41
C LYS A 137 9.43 14.23 11.49
N GLU A 138 8.89 14.20 12.71
CA GLU A 138 7.45 14.39 12.98
C GLU A 138 6.90 15.61 12.21
N GLY A 139 5.86 15.37 11.40
CA GLY A 139 5.21 16.39 10.58
C GLY A 139 5.80 16.63 9.17
N ASP A 140 6.98 16.09 8.85
CA ASP A 140 7.43 16.04 7.45
C ASP A 140 6.50 15.09 6.64
N THR A 141 6.36 15.31 5.33
CA THR A 141 5.51 14.49 4.47
C THR A 141 6.24 13.89 3.28
N ILE A 142 5.96 12.63 2.98
CA ILE A 142 6.23 12.00 1.67
C ILE A 142 4.93 12.05 0.87
N THR A 143 4.93 12.79 -0.23
CA THR A 143 3.84 12.74 -1.22
C THR A 143 4.25 11.79 -2.35
N ILE A 144 3.50 10.71 -2.56
CA ILE A 144 3.62 9.81 -3.72
C ILE A 144 2.51 10.17 -4.71
N THR A 145 2.86 10.39 -5.97
CA THR A 145 1.88 10.60 -7.06
C THR A 145 1.90 9.37 -7.97
N PHE A 146 0.78 8.66 -8.02
CA PHE A 146 0.52 7.57 -8.97
C PHE A 146 -0.16 8.15 -10.21
N GLY A 147 0.32 7.82 -11.40
CA GLY A 147 -0.17 8.43 -12.63
C GLY A 147 0.19 9.91 -12.70
N ASP A 148 1.46 10.24 -12.46
CA ASP A 148 1.95 11.62 -12.42
C ASP A 148 2.10 12.19 -13.83
N THR A 149 1.12 13.02 -14.22
CA THR A 149 1.06 13.67 -15.54
C THR A 149 1.95 14.91 -15.67
N SER A 150 2.69 15.32 -14.63
CA SER A 150 3.41 16.61 -14.57
C SER A 150 4.48 16.81 -15.65
N GLN A 151 4.94 15.72 -16.28
CA GLN A 151 5.95 15.72 -17.35
C GLN A 151 5.44 15.14 -18.68
N GLY A 152 4.14 14.80 -18.78
CA GLY A 152 3.52 14.35 -20.03
C GLY A 152 3.02 12.90 -20.06
N SER A 153 3.17 12.13 -18.97
CA SER A 153 2.48 10.85 -18.80
C SER A 153 0.95 11.02 -18.91
N ASN A 154 0.25 10.01 -19.45
CA ASN A 154 -1.22 9.97 -19.47
C ASN A 154 -1.83 9.70 -18.08
N GLY A 155 -1.05 9.16 -17.14
CA GLY A 155 -1.49 8.59 -15.86
C GLY A 155 -1.32 7.07 -15.79
#